data_AF-A0A242U6M0-F1
#
_entry.id   AF-A0A242U6M0-F1
#
_cell.length_a   1.000
_cell.length_b   1.000
_cell.length_c   1.000
_cell.angle_alpha   90.00
_cell.angle_beta   90.00
_cell.angle_gamma   90.00
#
_symmetry.space_group_name_H-M   'P 1'
#
loop_
_entity.id
_entity.type
_entity.pdbx_description
1 polymer ?
#
loop_
_entity_poly.entity_id
_entity_poly.type
_entity_poly.pdbx_seq_one_letter_code
_entity_poly.pdbx_strand_id
1 'polypeptide(L)'
;MKNEIMSKSEVWGLIALFLGLASYTTFMFYLLAKRSEGLNYFDDLSSFNYKIAYLLCFLIFILRKLTAKYKSKLAFMPFLAGVLLSVMFFIVIL
;
A
#
# COMPACT_ATOMS: atom_id res chain seq x y z
N MET A 1 19.92 7.63 -29.47
CA MET A 1 18.93 7.11 -28.51
C MET A 1 19.61 7.01 -27.16
N LYS A 2 19.00 7.53 -26.09
CA LYS A 2 19.56 7.43 -24.74
C LYS A 2 19.25 6.02 -24.23
N ASN A 3 20.28 5.20 -24.03
CA ASN A 3 20.14 3.85 -23.47
C ASN A 3 19.90 3.98 -21.96
N GLU A 4 18.66 4.28 -21.56
CA GLU A 4 18.26 4.22 -20.15
C GLU A 4 17.97 2.76 -19.80
N ILE A 5 18.65 2.22 -18.77
CA ILE A 5 18.48 0.84 -18.27
C ILE A 5 17.03 0.60 -17.80
N MET A 6 16.35 1.67 -17.37
CA MET A 6 14.98 1.63 -16.89
C MET A 6 14.29 2.94 -17.24
N SER A 7 13.05 2.87 -17.71
CA SER A 7 12.26 4.05 -18.04
C SER A 7 11.89 4.82 -16.77
N LYS A 8 11.77 6.14 -16.89
CA LYS A 8 11.36 7.04 -15.79
C LYS A 8 10.12 6.54 -15.06
N SER A 9 9.19 5.97 -15.81
CA SER A 9 7.91 5.49 -15.31
C SER A 9 8.00 4.16 -14.56
N GLU A 10 8.93 3.27 -14.92
CA GLU A 10 9.23 2.06 -14.14
C GLU A 10 9.90 2.40 -12.81
N VAL A 11 10.79 3.40 -12.80
CA VAL A 11 11.40 3.93 -11.57
C VAL A 11 10.32 4.46 -10.62
N TRP A 12 9.38 5.27 -11.13
CA TRP A 12 8.23 5.74 -10.35
C TRP A 12 7.35 4.60 -9.84
N GLY A 13 7.19 3.54 -10.64
CA GLY A 13 6.50 2.33 -10.22
C GLY A 13 7.19 1.66 -9.04
N LEU A 14 8.50 1.43 -9.10
CA LEU A 14 9.26 0.83 -8.02
C LEU A 14 9.23 1.65 -6.73
N ILE A 15 9.39 2.98 -6.83
CA ILE A 15 9.28 3.89 -5.67
C ILE A 15 7.92 3.75 -5.01
N ALA A 16 6.87 3.73 -5.83
CA ALA A 16 5.51 3.62 -5.32
C ALA A 16 5.25 2.27 -4.65
N LEU A 17 5.75 1.16 -5.22
CA LEU A 17 5.70 -0.16 -4.59
C LEU A 17 6.39 -0.18 -3.23
N PHE A 18 7.59 0.38 -3.15
CA PHE A 18 8.33 0.50 -1.90
C PHE A 18 7.58 1.34 -0.86
N LEU A 19 6.97 2.45 -1.26
CA LEU A 19 6.16 3.28 -0.36
C LEU A 19 4.97 2.51 0.21
N GLY A 20 4.26 1.74 -0.64
CA GLY A 20 3.14 0.91 -0.21
C GLY A 20 3.57 -0.15 0.80
N LEU A 21 4.70 -0.80 0.53
CA LEU A 21 5.25 -1.82 1.41
C LEU A 21 5.70 -1.23 2.76
N ALA A 22 6.48 -0.15 2.73
CA ALA A 22 7.02 0.50 3.93
C ALA A 22 5.93 1.09 4.83
N SER A 23 4.91 1.72 4.24
CA SER A 23 3.83 2.35 5.00
C SER A 23 3.00 1.33 5.78
N TYR A 24 2.56 0.24 5.15
CA TYR A 24 1.80 -0.80 5.84
C TYR A 24 2.66 -1.54 6.88
N THR A 25 3.90 -1.87 6.53
CA THR A 25 4.81 -2.56 7.45
C THR A 25 5.09 -1.74 8.71
N THR A 26 5.40 -0.44 8.56
CA THR A 26 5.65 0.45 9.71
C THR A 26 4.44 0.51 10.63
N PHE A 27 3.24 0.57 10.05
CA PHE A 27 2.00 0.59 10.82
C PHE A 27 1.75 -0.71 11.59
N MET A 28 2.00 -1.86 10.96
CA MET A 28 1.85 -3.15 11.64
C MET A 28 2.82 -3.30 12.82
N PHE A 29 4.06 -2.85 12.67
CA PHE A 29 5.00 -2.80 13.80
C PHE A 29 4.53 -1.85 14.92
N TYR A 30 3.95 -0.71 14.58
CA TYR A 30 3.34 0.19 15.56
C TYR A 30 2.21 -0.48 16.35
N LEU A 31 1.31 -1.20 15.67
CA LEU A 31 0.25 -1.95 16.35
C LEU A 31 0.82 -3.08 17.22
N LEU A 32 1.83 -3.80 16.73
CA LEU A 32 2.50 -4.85 17.50
C LEU A 32 3.16 -4.28 18.78
N ALA A 33 3.77 -3.10 18.70
CA ALA A 33 4.31 -2.40 19.86
C ALA A 33 3.19 -2.06 20.87
N LYS A 34 2.08 -1.49 20.41
CA LYS A 34 0.90 -1.24 21.26
C LYS A 34 0.34 -2.51 21.91
N ARG A 35 0.34 -3.64 21.20
CA ARG A 35 -0.06 -4.95 21.76
C ARG A 35 0.83 -5.34 22.93
N SER A 36 2.14 -5.12 22.83
CA SER A 36 3.09 -5.44 23.89
C SER A 36 2.88 -4.60 25.16
N GLU A 37 2.25 -3.43 25.02
CA GLU A 37 1.89 -2.52 26.12
C GLU A 37 0.49 -2.82 26.71
N GLY A 38 -0.20 -3.86 26.25
CA GLY A 38 -1.51 -4.26 26.77
C GLY A 38 -2.69 -3.38 26.28
N LEU A 39 -2.48 -2.55 25.25
CA LEU A 39 -3.52 -1.72 24.64
C LEU A 39 -4.42 -2.55 23.70
N ASN A 40 -5.60 -2.01 23.34
CA ASN A 40 -6.63 -2.66 22.51
C ASN A 40 -6.17 -2.92 21.06
N TYR A 41 -5.24 -3.85 20.88
CA TYR A 41 -4.65 -4.24 19.60
C TYR A 41 -5.69 -4.67 18.56
N PHE A 42 -6.65 -5.51 18.97
CA PHE A 42 -7.65 -6.05 18.05
C PHE A 42 -8.65 -5.00 17.58
N ASP A 43 -9.06 -4.06 18.45
CA ASP A 43 -9.94 -2.96 18.07
C ASP A 43 -9.23 -1.96 17.14
N ASP A 44 -7.97 -1.61 17.46
CA ASP A 44 -7.14 -0.73 16.64
C ASP A 44 -6.84 -1.37 15.27
N LEU A 45 -6.54 -2.67 15.23
CA LEU A 45 -6.31 -3.43 14.00
C LEU A 45 -7.59 -3.52 13.15
N SER A 46 -8.73 -3.83 13.76
CA SER A 46 -10.02 -3.91 13.07
C SER A 46 -10.44 -2.56 12.48
N SER A 47 -10.36 -1.50 13.28
CA SER A 47 -10.65 -0.11 12.85
C SER A 47 -9.74 0.32 11.70
N PHE A 48 -8.46 -0.04 11.77
CA PHE A 48 -7.52 0.28 10.71
C PHE A 48 -7.75 -0.53 9.44
N ASN A 49 -7.98 -1.84 9.55
CA ASN A 49 -8.30 -2.69 8.41
C ASN A 49 -9.58 -2.20 7.70
N TYR A 50 -10.58 -1.78 8.47
CA TYR A 50 -11.79 -1.15 7.93
C TYR A 50 -11.46 0.14 7.17
N LYS A 51 -10.65 1.03 7.74
CA LYS A 51 -10.20 2.27 7.07
C LYS A 51 -9.37 1.99 5.82
N ILE A 52 -8.50 0.98 5.84
CA ILE A 52 -7.74 0.55 4.66
C ILE A 52 -8.67 -0.01 3.59
N ALA A 53 -9.66 -0.82 3.95
CA ALA A 53 -10.64 -1.32 2.99
C ALA A 53 -11.40 -0.16 2.32
N TYR A 54 -11.83 0.85 3.10
CA TYR A 54 -12.44 2.06 2.55
C TYR A 54 -11.47 2.87 1.67
N LEU A 55 -10.22 3.02 2.10
CA LEU A 55 -9.18 3.70 1.33
C LEU A 55 -8.92 2.96 0.00
N LEU A 56 -8.81 1.63 0.03
CA LEU A 56 -8.65 0.78 -1.15
C LEU A 56 -9.84 0.93 -2.10
N CYS A 57 -11.08 0.85 -1.59
CA CYS A 57 -12.29 1.06 -2.39
C CYS A 57 -12.34 2.46 -3.02
N PHE A 58 -12.02 3.49 -2.24
CA PHE A 58 -11.96 4.88 -2.71
C PHE A 58 -10.87 5.06 -3.77
N LEU A 59 -9.70 4.47 -3.55
CA LEU A 59 -8.58 4.46 -4.49
C LEU A 59 -8.93 3.75 -5.79
N ILE A 60 -9.63 2.60 -5.74
CA ILE A 60 -10.13 1.88 -6.93
C ILE A 60 -11.14 2.75 -7.68
N PHE A 61 -12.01 3.47 -6.98
CA PHE A 61 -13.01 4.35 -7.60
C PHE A 61 -12.34 5.55 -8.30
N ILE A 62 -11.38 6.18 -7.64
CA ILE A 62 -10.57 7.26 -8.22
C ILE A 62 -9.74 6.76 -9.41
N LEU A 63 -9.14 5.57 -9.30
CA LEU A 63 -8.40 4.91 -10.37
C LEU A 63 -9.26 4.71 -11.61
N ARG A 64 -10.49 4.22 -11.46
CA ARG A 64 -11.42 4.02 -12.58
C ARG A 64 -11.69 5.35 -13.29
N LYS A 65 -11.85 6.43 -12.53
CA LYS A 65 -12.10 7.78 -13.07
C LYS A 65 -10.85 8.41 -13.72
N LEU A 66 -9.67 8.20 -13.14
CA LEU A 66 -8.39 8.71 -13.65
C LEU A 66 -7.92 7.94 -14.89
N THR A 67 -8.03 6.62 -14.90
CA THR A 67 -7.65 5.78 -16.07
C THR A 67 -8.57 5.99 -17.26
N ALA A 68 -9.82 6.38 -17.05
CA ALA A 68 -10.72 6.80 -18.12
C ALA A 68 -10.35 8.17 -18.72
N LYS A 69 -9.63 9.02 -17.98
CA LYS A 69 -9.36 10.42 -18.36
C LYS A 69 -7.90 10.70 -18.74
N TYR A 70 -6.95 9.93 -18.19
CA TYR A 70 -5.51 10.05 -18.44
C TYR A 70 -4.94 8.65 -18.69
N LYS A 71 -4.25 8.48 -19.82
CA LYS A 71 -3.59 7.22 -20.21
C LYS A 71 -2.37 6.86 -19.32
N SER A 72 -2.13 7.56 -18.20
CA SER A 72 -0.99 7.34 -17.30
C SER A 72 -1.36 6.39 -16.17
N LYS A 73 -0.92 5.13 -16.30
CA LYS A 73 -1.18 4.04 -15.35
C LYS A 73 -0.02 3.68 -14.41
N LEU A 74 1.14 4.35 -14.45
CA LEU A 74 2.37 3.64 -14.07
C LEU A 74 2.77 3.59 -12.59
N ALA A 75 2.46 4.59 -11.76
CA ALA A 75 2.95 4.59 -10.37
C ALA A 75 1.96 3.96 -9.37
N PHE A 76 0.66 3.90 -9.69
CA PHE A 76 -0.35 3.61 -8.67
C PHE A 76 -0.59 2.11 -8.41
N MET A 77 -0.65 1.30 -9.48
CA MET A 77 -0.75 -0.16 -9.37
C MET A 77 0.38 -0.76 -8.52
N PRO A 78 1.65 -0.34 -8.70
CA PRO A 78 2.73 -0.84 -7.85
C PRO A 78 2.57 -0.45 -6.37
N PHE A 79 2.10 0.77 -6.04
CA PHE A 79 1.81 1.13 -4.63
C PHE A 79 0.80 0.18 -3.99
N LEU A 80 -0.30 -0.09 -4.70
CA LEU A 80 -1.33 -1.02 -4.25
C LEU A 80 -0.77 -2.44 -4.03
N ALA A 81 0.07 -2.90 -4.97
CA ALA A 81 0.74 -4.19 -4.86
C ALA A 81 1.67 -4.24 -3.63
N GLY A 82 2.39 -3.16 -3.33
CA GLY A 82 3.23 -3.05 -2.14
C GLY A 82 2.44 -3.17 -0.84
N VAL A 83 1.28 -2.49 -0.74
CA VAL A 83 0.38 -2.60 0.42
C VAL A 83 -0.14 -4.04 0.56
N LEU A 84 -0.65 -4.64 -0.51
CA LEU A 84 -1.21 -5.99 -0.48
C LEU A 84 -0.16 -7.05 -0.12
N LEU A 85 1.06 -6.94 -0.64
CA LEU A 85 2.16 -7.83 -0.28
C LEU A 85 2.48 -7.76 1.22
N SER A 86 2.50 -6.55 1.77
CA SER A 86 2.73 -6.36 3.20
C SER A 86 1.57 -6.93 4.04
N VAL A 87 0.31 -6.72 3.63
CA VAL A 87 -0.87 -7.35 4.26
C VAL A 87 -0.72 -8.86 4.32
N MET A 88 -0.39 -9.52 3.20
CA MET A 88 -0.23 -10.97 3.13
C MET A 88 0.87 -11.47 4.06
N PHE A 89 2.02 -10.79 4.11
CA PHE A 89 3.13 -11.12 5.00
C PHE A 89 2.70 -11.13 6.47
N PHE A 90 1.98 -10.09 6.91
CA PHE A 90 1.54 -10.00 8.30
C PHE A 90 0.42 -11.00 8.62
N ILE A 91 -0.46 -11.36 7.68
CA ILE A 91 -1.46 -12.43 7.89
C ILE A 91 -0.78 -13.78 8.15
N VAL A 92 0.37 -14.05 7.52
CA VAL A 92 1.10 -15.32 7.68
C VAL A 92 1.86 -15.38 9.01
N ILE A 93 2.32 -14.24 9.51
CA ILE A 93 3.21 -14.16 10.68
C ILE A 93 2.45 -13.99 12.00
N LEU A 94 1.29 -13.33 11.99
CA LEU A 94 0.44 -13.11 13.17
C LEU A 94 -0.51 -14.28 13.42
#